data_AF-A0A6P1NY02-F1
#
_entry.id   AF-A0A6P1NY02-F1
#
_cell.length_a   1.000
_cell.length_b   1.000
_cell.length_c   1.000
_cell.angle_alpha   90.00
_cell.angle_beta   90.00
_cell.angle_gamma   90.00
#
_symmetry.space_group_name_H-M   'P 1'
#
loop_
_entity.id
_entity.type
_entity.pdbx_description
1 polymer ?
#
loop_
_entity_poly.entity_id
_entity_poly.type
_entity_poly.pdbx_seq_one_letter_code
_entity_poly.pdbx_strand_id
1 'polypeptide(L)'
;MAGIFVLLALSWLLLHFFRRTGLTVLGYVPIAKRFLQFLIGFFFAGAICLLIQVCHEAWQKAHWMVVPNATLKSVLYSFYWSFRSVLTEELLFRGALLYVLLQTIGSRKALALTAIAFGVYHWFSYGVFGNPFAMLIVFVSTGLMGWVWAYSYYKTASMALGIGLHLGWNFVYNLLSKGPLGDVWLKAQEGTQIDGWFSLVDFLMPILLVPLLSYWMVKFFFSDKALWYHLHLLR
;
A
#
# COMPACT_ATOMS: atom_id res chain seq x y z
N MET A 1 1.88 -14.84 12.09
CA MET A 1 3.32 -14.47 12.12
C MET A 1 4.20 -15.48 11.42
N ALA A 2 3.97 -16.79 11.54
CA ALA A 2 4.73 -17.83 10.81
C ALA A 2 4.90 -17.54 9.30
N GLY A 3 3.84 -17.10 8.61
CA GLY A 3 3.92 -16.74 7.19
C GLY A 3 4.95 -15.66 6.83
N ILE A 4 5.17 -14.65 7.71
CA ILE A 4 6.17 -13.61 7.47
C ILE A 4 7.59 -14.21 7.55
N PHE A 5 7.85 -15.09 8.52
CA PHE A 5 9.14 -15.77 8.62
C PHE A 5 9.41 -16.68 7.42
N VAL A 6 8.39 -17.39 6.94
CA VAL A 6 8.47 -18.18 5.70
C VAL A 6 8.78 -17.28 4.51
N LEU A 7 8.09 -16.15 4.36
CA LEU A 7 8.34 -15.19 3.27
C LEU A 7 9.74 -14.58 3.34
N LEU A 8 10.27 -14.31 4.53
CA LEU A 8 11.65 -13.85 4.71
C LEU A 8 12.67 -14.93 4.33
N ALA A 9 12.42 -16.20 4.69
CA ALA A 9 13.27 -17.31 4.30
C ALA A 9 13.25 -17.52 2.78
N LEU A 10 12.06 -17.50 2.15
CA LEU A 10 11.91 -17.58 0.70
C LEU A 10 12.56 -16.39 -0.01
N SER A 11 12.41 -15.18 0.54
CA SER A 11 13.08 -13.98 0.04
C SER A 11 14.59 -14.14 0.07
N TRP A 12 15.14 -14.64 1.18
CA TRP A 12 16.57 -14.90 1.30
C TRP A 12 17.05 -15.95 0.30
N LEU A 13 16.34 -17.08 0.15
CA LEU A 13 16.68 -18.11 -0.83
C LEU A 13 16.71 -17.55 -2.26
N LEU A 14 15.67 -16.81 -2.63
CA LEU A 14 15.56 -16.19 -3.95
C LEU A 14 16.71 -15.20 -4.21
N LEU A 15 17.08 -14.39 -3.22
CA LEU A 15 18.21 -13.46 -3.34
C LEU A 15 19.56 -14.17 -3.35
N HIS A 16 19.71 -15.22 -2.55
CA HIS A 16 20.95 -15.98 -2.46
C HIS A 16 21.25 -16.70 -3.78
N PHE A 17 20.26 -17.39 -4.36
CA PHE A 17 20.48 -18.18 -5.58
C PHE A 17 20.53 -17.33 -6.85
N PHE A 18 19.64 -16.34 -7.01
CA PHE A 18 19.56 -15.56 -8.25
C PHE A 18 20.48 -14.34 -8.29
N ARG A 19 20.86 -13.81 -7.12
CA ARG A 19 21.59 -12.53 -7.02
C ARG A 19 22.80 -12.55 -6.09
N ARG A 20 23.10 -13.66 -5.41
CA ARG A 20 24.22 -13.78 -4.46
C ARG A 20 24.24 -12.65 -3.42
N THR A 21 23.04 -12.20 -3.00
CA THR A 21 22.86 -11.13 -2.01
C THR A 21 21.93 -11.59 -0.87
N GLY A 22 21.82 -10.78 0.18
CA GLY A 22 21.02 -11.07 1.37
C GLY A 22 19.81 -10.13 1.52
N LEU A 23 19.12 -10.26 2.66
CA LEU A 23 17.91 -9.46 2.99
C LEU A 23 18.19 -7.96 3.18
N THR A 24 19.46 -7.54 3.16
CA THR A 24 19.85 -6.13 3.17
C THR A 24 19.21 -5.33 2.03
N VAL A 25 18.87 -5.98 0.91
CA VAL A 25 18.16 -5.35 -0.21
C VAL A 25 16.74 -4.90 0.14
N LEU A 26 16.14 -5.41 1.22
CA LEU A 26 14.86 -4.88 1.71
C LEU A 26 15.02 -3.42 2.22
N GLY A 27 16.26 -2.99 2.45
CA GLY A 27 16.64 -1.61 2.67
C GLY A 27 16.29 -1.09 4.05
N TYR A 28 16.56 -1.88 5.10
CA TYR A 28 16.29 -1.50 6.50
C TYR A 28 17.37 -0.58 7.11
N VAL A 29 18.47 -0.31 6.39
CA VAL A 29 19.58 0.57 6.83
C VAL A 29 19.66 1.81 5.92
N PRO A 30 20.00 3.01 6.44
CA PRO A 30 20.15 3.35 7.87
C PRO A 30 18.80 3.50 8.58
N ILE A 31 18.65 2.85 9.73
CA ILE A 31 17.36 2.65 10.42
C ILE A 31 16.60 3.97 10.65
N ALA A 32 17.27 5.02 11.11
CA ALA A 32 16.62 6.32 11.37
C ALA A 32 15.98 6.92 10.10
N LYS A 33 16.69 6.87 8.96
CA LYS A 33 16.17 7.35 7.67
C LYS A 33 14.98 6.52 7.20
N ARG A 34 15.07 5.19 7.36
CA ARG A 34 14.02 4.27 6.93
C ARG A 34 12.78 4.39 7.81
N PHE A 35 12.97 4.58 9.11
CA PHE A 35 11.89 4.88 10.04
C PHE A 35 11.20 6.20 9.69
N LEU A 36 11.96 7.26 9.39
CA LEU A 36 11.38 8.52 8.92
C LEU A 36 10.60 8.35 7.60
N GLN A 37 11.14 7.58 6.63
CA GLN A 37 10.43 7.25 5.40
C GLN A 37 9.11 6.52 5.66
N PHE A 38 9.12 5.55 6.57
CA PHE A 38 7.90 4.86 7.01
C PHE A 38 6.89 5.84 7.63
N LEU A 39 7.31 6.70 8.56
CA LEU A 39 6.43 7.69 9.19
C LEU A 39 5.84 8.67 8.17
N ILE A 40 6.66 9.20 7.26
CA ILE A 40 6.19 10.10 6.20
C ILE A 40 5.12 9.40 5.36
N GLY A 41 5.38 8.17 4.90
CA GLY A 41 4.40 7.41 4.13
C GLY A 41 3.11 7.16 4.91
N PHE A 42 3.24 6.73 6.17
CA PHE A 42 2.12 6.42 7.05
C PHE A 42 1.20 7.62 7.26
N PHE A 43 1.75 8.76 7.69
CA PHE A 43 0.96 9.95 7.94
C PHE A 43 0.43 10.58 6.65
N PHE A 44 1.20 10.55 5.56
CA PHE A 44 0.75 11.09 4.27
C PHE A 44 -0.46 10.34 3.71
N ALA A 45 -0.37 9.01 3.59
CA ALA A 45 -1.47 8.20 3.08
C ALA A 45 -2.66 8.16 4.05
N GLY A 46 -2.39 8.13 5.36
CA GLY A 46 -3.44 8.23 6.38
C GLY A 46 -4.21 9.54 6.31
N ALA A 47 -3.52 10.67 6.14
CA ALA A 47 -4.16 11.99 5.99
C ALA A 47 -5.01 12.09 4.72
N ILE A 48 -4.51 11.57 3.59
CA ILE A 48 -5.28 11.52 2.34
C ILE A 48 -6.52 10.63 2.51
N CYS A 49 -6.37 9.45 3.12
CA CYS A 49 -7.50 8.57 3.41
C CYS A 49 -8.55 9.29 4.26
N LEU A 50 -8.14 9.92 5.35
CA LEU A 50 -9.05 10.67 6.23
C LEU A 50 -9.77 11.77 5.46
N LEU A 51 -9.06 12.57 4.66
CA LEU A 51 -9.64 13.64 3.86
C LEU A 51 -10.69 13.10 2.88
N ILE A 52 -10.37 12.04 2.15
CA ILE A 52 -11.28 11.40 1.19
C ILE A 52 -12.55 10.91 1.90
N GLN A 53 -12.41 10.23 3.04
CA GLN A 53 -13.57 9.74 3.79
C GLN A 53 -14.40 10.88 4.39
N VAL A 54 -13.78 11.95 4.88
CA VAL A 54 -14.51 13.14 5.36
C VAL A 54 -15.29 13.80 4.22
N CYS A 55 -14.72 13.93 3.03
CA CYS A 55 -15.43 14.44 1.85
C CYS A 55 -16.61 13.54 1.47
N HIS A 56 -16.40 12.22 1.43
CA HIS A 56 -17.44 11.24 1.15
C HIS A 56 -18.63 11.39 2.10
N GLU A 57 -18.37 11.38 3.43
CA GLU A 57 -19.45 11.51 4.41
C GLU A 57 -20.13 12.88 4.38
N ALA A 58 -19.38 13.95 4.10
CA ALA A 58 -19.95 15.28 3.94
C ALA A 58 -20.92 15.36 2.74
N TRP A 59 -20.59 14.71 1.62
CA TRP A 59 -21.48 14.61 0.46
C TRP A 59 -22.72 13.75 0.75
N GLN A 60 -22.58 12.71 1.56
CA GLN A 60 -23.73 11.94 2.04
C GLN A 60 -24.56 12.66 3.11
N LYS A 61 -24.09 13.82 3.62
CA LYS A 61 -24.66 14.48 4.80
C LYS A 61 -24.73 13.54 6.01
N ALA A 62 -23.82 12.57 6.07
CA ALA A 62 -23.74 11.59 7.14
C ALA A 62 -23.07 12.22 8.37
N HIS A 63 -23.44 11.69 9.54
CA HIS A 63 -22.83 12.08 10.81
C HIS A 63 -21.92 10.98 11.34
N TRP A 64 -20.73 11.38 11.79
CA TRP A 64 -19.80 10.48 12.45
C TRP A 64 -20.27 10.17 13.87
N MET A 65 -20.31 8.89 14.21
CA MET A 65 -20.52 8.42 15.56
C MET A 65 -19.35 7.55 16.02
N VAL A 66 -19.03 7.66 17.31
CA VAL A 66 -18.12 6.72 17.97
C VAL A 66 -18.87 5.39 18.11
N VAL A 67 -18.22 4.30 17.70
CA VAL A 67 -18.78 2.96 17.85
C VAL A 67 -18.99 2.69 19.35
N PRO A 68 -20.20 2.30 19.81
CA PRO A 68 -20.52 2.18 21.25
C PRO A 68 -19.58 1.26 22.04
N ASN A 69 -19.01 0.25 21.38
CA ASN A 69 -18.07 -0.72 21.98
C ASN A 69 -16.62 -0.50 21.53
N ALA A 70 -16.29 0.67 20.98
CA ALA A 70 -14.93 1.01 20.61
C ALA A 70 -14.03 1.00 21.85
N THR A 71 -12.88 0.32 21.76
CA THR A 71 -11.90 0.26 22.84
C THR A 71 -10.51 0.52 22.28
N LEU A 72 -9.58 0.94 23.13
CA LEU A 72 -8.16 0.99 22.73
C LEU A 72 -7.68 -0.38 22.21
N LYS A 73 -8.23 -1.47 22.75
CA LYS A 73 -7.93 -2.84 22.29
C LYS A 73 -8.39 -3.09 20.84
N SER A 74 -9.57 -2.61 20.42
CA SER A 74 -10.02 -2.76 19.03
C SER A 74 -9.13 -1.97 18.06
N VAL A 75 -8.71 -0.77 18.45
CA VAL A 75 -7.78 0.06 17.65
C VAL A 75 -6.41 -0.60 17.53
N LEU A 76 -5.83 -1.07 18.63
CA LEU A 76 -4.53 -1.76 18.61
C LEU A 76 -4.59 -3.08 17.82
N TYR A 77 -5.70 -3.82 17.93
CA TYR A 77 -5.93 -5.01 17.14
C TYR A 77 -6.01 -4.68 15.63
N SER A 78 -6.75 -3.63 15.26
CA SER A 78 -6.85 -3.16 13.88
C SER A 78 -5.49 -2.75 13.30
N PHE A 79 -4.67 -2.04 14.08
CA PHE A 79 -3.30 -1.69 13.69
C PHE A 79 -2.46 -2.95 13.48
N TYR A 80 -2.48 -3.87 14.44
CA TYR A 80 -1.71 -5.13 14.36
C TYR A 80 -2.11 -5.99 13.17
N TRP A 81 -3.42 -6.12 12.91
CA TRP A 81 -3.94 -6.85 11.76
C TRP A 81 -3.50 -6.20 10.45
N SER A 82 -3.68 -4.88 10.33
CA SER A 82 -3.29 -4.11 9.14
C SER A 82 -1.79 -4.21 8.88
N PHE A 83 -0.96 -4.05 9.91
CA PHE A 83 0.49 -4.17 9.83
C PHE A 83 0.92 -5.53 9.30
N ARG A 84 0.30 -6.61 9.79
CA ARG A 84 0.59 -7.97 9.32
C ARG A 84 0.21 -8.19 7.86
N SER A 85 -0.97 -7.73 7.45
CA SER A 85 -1.44 -7.87 6.07
C SER A 85 -0.49 -7.14 5.13
N VAL A 86 -0.24 -5.86 5.43
CA VAL A 86 0.64 -4.99 4.64
C VAL A 86 2.05 -5.56 4.56
N LEU A 87 2.64 -5.98 5.68
CA LEU A 87 3.99 -6.53 5.67
C LEU A 87 4.08 -7.82 4.83
N THR A 88 3.04 -8.65 4.87
CA THR A 88 2.98 -9.89 4.06
C THR A 88 2.96 -9.56 2.57
N GLU A 89 2.09 -8.63 2.17
CA GLU A 89 1.96 -8.20 0.77
C GLU A 89 3.21 -7.49 0.27
N GLU A 90 3.78 -6.56 1.05
CA GLU A 90 4.98 -5.85 0.66
C GLU A 90 6.18 -6.79 0.54
N LEU A 91 6.34 -7.78 1.43
CA LEU A 91 7.39 -8.80 1.28
C LEU A 91 7.21 -9.63 0.02
N LEU A 92 5.98 -10.00 -0.33
CA LEU A 92 5.66 -10.81 -1.49
C LEU A 92 5.94 -10.05 -2.81
N PHE A 93 5.50 -8.79 -2.90
CA PHE A 93 5.51 -8.05 -4.17
C PHE A 93 6.65 -7.04 -4.32
N ARG A 94 7.12 -6.43 -3.22
CA ARG A 94 8.14 -5.36 -3.21
C ARG A 94 9.41 -5.71 -2.45
N GLY A 95 9.46 -6.89 -1.83
CA GLY A 95 10.66 -7.45 -1.23
C GLY A 95 11.63 -8.01 -2.28
N ALA A 96 12.04 -9.27 -2.09
CA ALA A 96 13.04 -9.90 -2.94
C ALA A 96 12.64 -9.97 -4.42
N LEU A 97 11.35 -10.22 -4.70
CA LEU A 97 10.84 -10.34 -6.07
C LEU A 97 11.08 -9.08 -6.90
N LEU A 98 10.66 -7.91 -6.40
CA LEU A 98 10.86 -6.65 -7.10
C LEU A 98 12.34 -6.37 -7.33
N TYR A 99 13.19 -6.61 -6.33
CA TYR A 99 14.64 -6.46 -6.49
C TYR A 99 15.18 -7.31 -7.64
N VAL A 100 14.84 -8.60 -7.69
CA VAL A 100 15.31 -9.48 -8.77
C VAL A 100 14.79 -9.05 -10.14
N LEU A 101 13.54 -8.58 -10.22
CA LEU A 101 12.94 -8.06 -11.45
C LEU A 101 13.62 -6.78 -11.93
N LEU A 102 13.90 -5.83 -11.03
CA LEU A 102 14.62 -4.59 -11.35
C LEU A 102 15.97 -4.89 -12.00
N GLN A 103 16.66 -5.91 -11.51
CA GLN A 103 17.98 -6.33 -11.99
C GLN A 103 17.92 -7.25 -13.23
N THR A 104 16.77 -7.82 -13.60
CA THR A 104 16.64 -8.74 -14.76
C THR A 104 16.07 -8.03 -15.98
N ILE A 105 14.95 -7.33 -15.80
CA ILE A 105 14.14 -6.78 -16.91
C ILE A 105 14.06 -5.25 -16.89
N GLY A 106 14.78 -4.61 -15.95
CA GLY A 106 14.85 -3.17 -15.82
C GLY A 106 13.64 -2.55 -15.11
N SER A 107 13.77 -1.27 -14.74
CA SER A 107 12.82 -0.58 -13.86
C SER A 107 11.40 -0.53 -14.42
N ARG A 108 11.22 -0.10 -15.67
CA ARG A 108 9.89 0.05 -16.27
C ARG A 108 9.09 -1.26 -16.27
N LYS A 109 9.71 -2.36 -16.71
CA LYS A 109 9.06 -3.67 -16.80
C LYS A 109 8.82 -4.28 -15.42
N ALA A 110 9.78 -4.15 -14.50
CA ALA A 110 9.65 -4.66 -13.13
C ALA A 110 8.50 -3.97 -12.36
N LEU A 111 8.41 -2.63 -12.46
CA LEU A 111 7.33 -1.88 -11.83
C LEU A 111 5.96 -2.25 -12.41
N ALA A 112 5.86 -2.37 -13.74
CA ALA A 112 4.62 -2.79 -14.39
C ALA A 112 4.21 -4.22 -13.99
N LEU A 113 5.15 -5.18 -14.01
CA LEU A 113 4.85 -6.58 -13.71
C LEU A 113 4.38 -6.77 -12.26
N THR A 114 5.05 -6.13 -11.30
CA THR A 114 4.65 -6.22 -9.88
C THR A 114 3.33 -5.51 -9.59
N ALA A 115 3.03 -4.41 -10.30
CA ALA A 115 1.72 -3.75 -10.23
C ALA A 115 0.59 -4.64 -10.78
N ILE A 116 0.80 -5.26 -11.95
CA ILE A 116 -0.15 -6.19 -12.56
C ILE A 116 -0.39 -7.39 -11.64
N ALA A 117 0.68 -8.01 -11.15
CA ALA A 117 0.58 -9.16 -10.25
C ALA A 117 -0.18 -8.81 -8.97
N PHE A 118 0.05 -7.61 -8.43
CA PHE A 118 -0.66 -7.12 -7.24
C PHE A 118 -2.15 -6.89 -7.50
N GLY A 119 -2.51 -6.32 -8.66
CA GLY A 119 -3.90 -6.13 -9.05
C GLY A 119 -4.65 -7.44 -9.26
N VAL A 120 -4.01 -8.42 -9.91
CA VAL A 120 -4.57 -9.77 -10.13
C VAL A 120 -4.73 -10.52 -8.82
N TYR A 121 -3.76 -10.42 -7.90
CA TYR A 121 -3.87 -11.01 -6.56
C TYR A 121 -5.15 -10.56 -5.84
N HIS A 122 -5.55 -9.30 -6.03
CA HIS A 122 -6.75 -8.74 -5.40
C HIS A 122 -8.07 -9.26 -5.98
N TRP A 123 -8.07 -9.89 -7.16
CA TRP A 123 -9.27 -10.59 -7.63
C TRP A 123 -9.66 -11.75 -6.73
N PHE A 124 -8.63 -12.45 -6.21
CA PHE A 124 -8.80 -13.60 -5.36
C PHE A 124 -8.95 -13.19 -3.89
N SER A 125 -8.13 -12.25 -3.40
CA SER A 125 -8.19 -11.82 -2.01
C SER A 125 -9.50 -11.08 -1.66
N TYR A 126 -10.07 -10.34 -2.61
CA TYR A 126 -11.37 -9.67 -2.44
C TYR A 126 -12.55 -10.52 -2.91
N GLY A 127 -12.32 -11.73 -3.44
CA GLY A 127 -13.40 -12.63 -3.88
C GLY A 127 -14.24 -12.10 -5.05
N VAL A 128 -13.66 -11.25 -5.92
CA VAL A 128 -14.36 -10.64 -7.06
C VAL A 128 -14.16 -11.41 -8.38
N PHE A 129 -13.40 -12.50 -8.35
CA PHE A 129 -13.16 -13.33 -9.53
C PHE A 129 -14.48 -13.87 -10.11
N GLY A 130 -14.69 -13.70 -11.41
CA GLY A 130 -15.94 -14.05 -12.10
C GLY A 130 -16.88 -12.86 -12.32
N ASN A 131 -16.61 -11.69 -11.75
CA ASN A 131 -17.30 -10.43 -12.08
C ASN A 131 -16.34 -9.50 -12.85
N PRO A 132 -16.41 -9.45 -14.21
CA PRO A 132 -15.45 -8.70 -15.02
C PRO A 132 -15.37 -7.21 -14.68
N PHE A 133 -16.50 -6.59 -14.33
CA PHE A 133 -16.54 -5.17 -13.99
C PHE A 133 -15.85 -4.89 -12.65
N ALA A 134 -16.17 -5.67 -11.60
CA ALA A 134 -15.50 -5.57 -10.31
C ALA A 134 -13.99 -5.90 -10.42
N MET A 135 -13.64 -6.92 -11.21
CA MET A 135 -12.25 -7.27 -11.49
C MET A 135 -11.49 -6.12 -12.14
N LEU A 136 -12.08 -5.42 -13.12
CA LEU A 136 -11.45 -4.27 -13.76
C LEU A 136 -11.20 -3.13 -12.75
N ILE A 137 -12.20 -2.78 -11.94
CA ILE A 137 -12.09 -1.73 -10.92
C ILE A 137 -11.01 -2.08 -9.89
N VAL A 138 -11.02 -3.31 -9.38
CA VAL A 138 -10.04 -3.79 -8.39
C VAL A 138 -8.64 -3.82 -9.00
N PHE A 139 -8.50 -4.30 -10.23
CA PHE A 139 -7.22 -4.33 -10.94
C PHE A 139 -6.62 -2.93 -11.11
N VAL A 140 -7.43 -1.96 -11.57
CA VAL A 140 -6.98 -0.58 -11.78
C VAL A 140 -6.64 0.08 -10.46
N SER A 141 -7.54 0.04 -9.48
CA SER A 141 -7.35 0.73 -8.19
C SER A 141 -6.14 0.19 -7.41
N THR A 142 -6.10 -1.12 -7.17
CA THR A 142 -4.99 -1.73 -6.42
C THR A 142 -3.70 -1.77 -7.24
N GLY A 143 -3.77 -1.97 -8.56
CA GLY A 143 -2.61 -1.95 -9.45
C GLY A 143 -1.92 -0.60 -9.49
N LEU A 144 -2.67 0.52 -9.56
CA LEU A 144 -2.11 1.87 -9.51
C LEU A 144 -1.41 2.14 -8.17
N MET A 145 -2.04 1.81 -7.04
CA MET A 145 -1.40 1.93 -5.72
C MET A 145 -0.14 1.06 -5.62
N GLY A 146 -0.25 -0.20 -6.07
CA GLY A 146 0.85 -1.15 -6.09
C GLY A 146 2.04 -0.71 -6.95
N TRP A 147 1.77 -0.02 -8.05
CA TRP A 147 2.82 0.60 -8.87
C TRP A 147 3.56 1.70 -8.09
N VAL A 148 2.83 2.55 -7.36
CA VAL A 148 3.43 3.64 -6.56
C VAL A 148 4.28 3.11 -5.42
N TRP A 149 3.85 2.05 -4.73
CA TRP A 149 4.66 1.43 -3.69
C TRP A 149 5.93 0.78 -4.26
N ALA A 150 5.83 0.09 -5.40
CA ALA A 150 7.01 -0.41 -6.12
C ALA A 150 7.93 0.73 -6.57
N TYR A 151 7.38 1.85 -7.03
CA TYR A 151 8.13 3.05 -7.40
C TYR A 151 8.83 3.68 -6.19
N SER A 152 8.21 3.65 -5.00
CA SER A 152 8.81 4.11 -3.75
C SER A 152 10.06 3.29 -3.40
N TYR A 153 10.01 1.97 -3.59
CA TYR A 153 11.18 1.11 -3.44
C TYR A 153 12.27 1.46 -4.47
N TYR A 154 11.88 1.61 -5.75
CA TYR A 154 12.81 2.00 -6.81
C TYR A 154 13.54 3.33 -6.52
N LYS A 155 12.86 4.30 -5.91
CA LYS A 155 13.40 5.63 -5.61
C LYS A 155 14.20 5.71 -4.31
N THR A 156 13.96 4.81 -3.37
CA THR A 156 14.57 4.87 -2.01
C THR A 156 15.50 3.69 -1.70
N ALA A 157 15.50 2.65 -2.53
CA ALA A 157 16.13 1.35 -2.26
C ALA A 157 15.69 0.77 -0.90
N SER A 158 14.43 0.95 -0.53
CA SER A 158 13.86 0.48 0.73
C SER A 158 12.36 0.28 0.62
N MET A 159 11.86 -0.73 1.31
CA MET A 159 10.42 -0.97 1.42
C MET A 159 9.73 -0.02 2.41
N ALA A 160 10.49 0.70 3.24
CA ALA A 160 9.92 1.42 4.39
C ALA A 160 8.87 2.47 4.00
N LEU A 161 9.13 3.24 2.93
CA LEU A 161 8.18 4.24 2.43
C LEU A 161 6.91 3.58 1.88
N GLY A 162 7.04 2.50 1.11
CA GLY A 162 5.92 1.74 0.56
C GLY A 162 5.06 1.12 1.66
N ILE A 163 5.68 0.46 2.64
CA ILE A 163 5.00 -0.08 3.83
C ILE A 163 4.25 1.03 4.58
N GLY A 164 4.89 2.20 4.77
CA GLY A 164 4.25 3.34 5.41
C GLY A 164 3.00 3.78 4.66
N LEU A 165 3.12 4.04 3.36
CA LEU A 165 1.99 4.46 2.51
C LEU A 165 0.83 3.45 2.55
N HIS A 166 1.14 2.17 2.42
CA HIS A 166 0.14 1.11 2.42
C HIS A 166 -0.53 0.98 3.80
N LEU A 167 0.24 0.96 4.89
CA LEU A 167 -0.28 0.84 6.24
C LEU A 167 -1.10 2.06 6.66
N GLY A 168 -0.65 3.27 6.30
CA GLY A 168 -1.35 4.51 6.62
C GLY A 168 -2.77 4.51 6.05
N TRP A 169 -2.92 4.12 4.78
CA TRP A 169 -4.23 3.95 4.14
C TRP A 169 -5.07 2.90 4.86
N ASN A 170 -4.57 1.66 4.97
CA ASN A 170 -5.35 0.55 5.51
C ASN A 170 -5.75 0.78 6.97
N PHE A 171 -4.86 1.34 7.79
CA PHE A 171 -5.14 1.57 9.20
C PHE A 171 -6.20 2.65 9.39
N VAL A 172 -6.09 3.80 8.71
CA VAL A 172 -7.10 4.86 8.80
C VAL A 172 -8.44 4.40 8.23
N TYR A 173 -8.44 3.68 7.12
CA TYR A 173 -9.66 3.11 6.53
C TYR A 173 -10.37 2.14 7.48
N ASN A 174 -9.60 1.28 8.18
CA ASN A 174 -10.16 0.43 9.25
C ASN A 174 -10.60 1.24 10.47
N LEU A 175 -9.87 2.28 10.88
CA LEU A 175 -10.24 3.13 12.03
C LEU A 175 -11.60 3.81 11.81
N LEU A 176 -11.92 4.15 10.56
CA LEU A 176 -13.20 4.69 10.11
C LEU A 176 -14.26 3.61 9.82
N SER A 177 -14.00 2.36 10.22
CA SER A 177 -14.91 1.21 10.10
C SER A 177 -15.35 0.90 8.66
N LYS A 178 -14.52 1.25 7.68
CA LYS A 178 -14.78 0.94 6.26
C LYS A 178 -14.04 -0.30 5.77
N GLY A 179 -13.06 -0.78 6.54
CA GLY A 179 -12.26 -1.95 6.20
C GLY A 179 -12.90 -3.29 6.60
N PRO A 180 -12.21 -4.42 6.32
CA PRO A 180 -12.77 -5.77 6.49
C PRO A 180 -12.97 -6.20 7.95
N LEU A 181 -12.47 -5.42 8.92
CA LEU A 181 -12.63 -5.72 10.35
C LEU A 181 -13.98 -5.27 10.92
N GLY A 182 -14.81 -4.58 10.13
CA GLY A 182 -16.08 -4.01 10.58
C GLY A 182 -15.88 -2.80 11.49
N ASP A 183 -16.70 -2.68 12.54
CA ASP A 183 -16.72 -1.53 13.44
C ASP A 183 -15.47 -1.49 14.34
N VAL A 184 -14.65 -0.45 14.20
CA VAL A 184 -13.39 -0.30 14.95
C VAL A 184 -13.43 0.87 15.93
N TRP A 185 -13.63 2.11 15.43
CA TRP A 185 -13.58 3.32 16.25
C TRP A 185 -14.66 4.33 15.86
N LEU A 186 -14.60 4.85 14.64
CA LEU A 186 -15.62 5.76 14.09
C LEU A 186 -16.40 5.06 12.99
N LYS A 187 -17.69 5.34 12.94
CA LYS A 187 -18.59 4.87 11.88
C LYS A 187 -19.49 6.02 11.45
N ALA A 188 -19.74 6.14 10.16
CA ALA A 188 -20.73 7.07 9.66
C ALA A 188 -22.12 6.42 9.72
N GLN A 189 -23.12 7.18 10.19
CA GLN A 189 -24.52 6.77 10.05
C GLN A 189 -24.95 6.83 8.59
N GLU A 190 -26.00 6.10 8.24
CA GLU A 190 -26.55 6.15 6.88
C GLU A 190 -26.94 7.58 6.52
N GLY A 191 -26.34 8.09 5.45
CA GLY A 191 -26.66 9.39 4.86
C GLY A 191 -27.53 9.27 3.61
N THR A 192 -27.73 10.39 2.92
CA THR A 192 -28.35 10.40 1.60
C THR A 192 -27.39 9.83 0.55
N GLN A 193 -27.92 9.15 -0.47
CA GLN A 193 -27.09 8.71 -1.60
C GLN A 193 -26.44 9.92 -2.30
N ILE A 194 -25.18 9.75 -2.71
CA ILE A 194 -24.49 10.74 -3.51
C ILE A 194 -24.99 10.61 -4.95
N ASP A 195 -25.58 11.68 -5.48
CA ASP A 195 -26.22 11.66 -6.80
C ASP A 195 -25.45 12.49 -7.86
N GLY A 196 -25.78 12.25 -9.13
CA GLY A 196 -25.25 13.01 -10.25
C GLY A 196 -23.74 12.84 -10.43
N TRP A 197 -23.07 13.89 -10.90
CA TRP A 197 -21.63 13.86 -11.17
C TRP A 197 -20.76 13.74 -9.91
N PHE A 198 -21.28 14.08 -8.73
CA PHE A 198 -20.57 13.91 -7.47
C PHE A 198 -20.31 12.44 -7.16
N SER A 199 -21.20 11.53 -7.53
CA SER A 199 -21.00 10.08 -7.35
C SER A 199 -19.78 9.57 -8.14
N LEU A 200 -19.60 10.06 -9.36
CA LEU A 200 -18.44 9.74 -10.19
C LEU A 200 -17.15 10.29 -9.59
N VAL A 201 -17.17 11.52 -9.09
CA VAL A 201 -16.02 12.14 -8.43
C VAL A 201 -15.65 11.38 -7.16
N ASP A 202 -16.62 11.06 -6.31
CA ASP A 202 -16.44 10.27 -5.10
C ASP A 202 -15.81 8.91 -5.38
N PHE A 203 -16.31 8.20 -6.39
CA PHE A 203 -15.78 6.91 -6.82
C PHE A 203 -14.34 7.00 -7.37
N LEU A 204 -14.04 7.99 -8.20
CA LEU A 204 -12.73 8.15 -8.84
C LEU A 204 -11.66 8.72 -7.90
N MET A 205 -12.08 9.48 -6.88
CA MET A 205 -11.19 10.16 -5.95
C MET A 205 -10.15 9.23 -5.28
N PRO A 206 -10.53 8.13 -4.62
CA PRO A 206 -9.55 7.20 -4.04
C PRO A 206 -8.71 6.47 -5.11
N ILE A 207 -9.29 6.18 -6.27
CA ILE A 207 -8.64 5.45 -7.36
C ILE A 207 -7.53 6.28 -8.01
N LEU A 208 -7.74 7.59 -8.16
CA LEU A 208 -6.84 8.47 -8.90
C LEU A 208 -5.99 9.35 -7.99
N LEU A 209 -6.59 10.04 -7.00
CA LEU A 209 -5.86 11.03 -6.21
C LEU A 209 -4.80 10.39 -5.32
N VAL A 210 -5.11 9.25 -4.71
CA VAL A 210 -4.17 8.57 -3.80
C VAL A 210 -2.89 8.17 -4.53
N PRO A 211 -2.92 7.37 -5.62
CA PRO A 211 -1.70 7.03 -6.33
C PRO A 211 -1.03 8.26 -6.96
N LEU A 212 -1.79 9.25 -7.46
CA LEU A 212 -1.20 10.45 -8.06
C LEU A 212 -0.43 11.29 -7.05
N LEU A 213 -1.04 11.61 -5.90
CA LEU A 213 -0.41 12.41 -4.85
C LEU A 213 0.76 11.68 -4.22
N SER A 214 0.62 10.38 -3.96
CA SER A 214 1.73 9.55 -3.48
C SER A 214 2.86 9.47 -4.51
N TYR A 215 2.57 9.35 -5.80
CA TYR A 215 3.58 9.38 -6.85
C TYR A 215 4.33 10.70 -6.87
N TRP A 216 3.63 11.84 -6.82
CA TRP A 216 4.26 13.16 -6.78
C TRP A 216 5.14 13.32 -5.54
N MET A 217 4.63 12.94 -4.36
CA MET A 217 5.40 12.96 -3.13
C MET A 217 6.69 12.14 -3.29
N VAL A 218 6.61 10.91 -3.78
CA VAL A 218 7.79 10.06 -4.02
C VAL A 218 8.72 10.70 -5.06
N LYS A 219 8.19 11.21 -6.17
CA LYS A 219 8.99 11.74 -7.29
C LYS A 219 9.83 12.96 -6.87
N PHE A 220 9.24 13.88 -6.12
CA PHE A 220 9.85 15.18 -5.84
C PHE A 220 10.63 15.21 -4.52
N PHE A 221 10.22 14.45 -3.50
CA PHE A 221 10.87 14.49 -2.19
C PHE A 221 11.82 13.33 -1.94
N PHE A 222 11.74 12.25 -2.72
CA PHE A 222 12.57 11.07 -2.54
C PHE A 222 13.37 10.80 -3.81
N SER A 223 14.69 10.91 -3.72
CA SER A 223 15.58 10.45 -4.78
C SER A 223 16.92 10.05 -4.18
N ASP A 224 17.01 8.80 -3.72
CA ASP A 224 18.31 8.24 -3.39
C ASP A 224 19.01 7.80 -4.67
N LYS A 225 20.19 8.39 -4.93
CA LYS A 225 21.09 7.96 -6.02
C LYS A 225 21.62 6.53 -5.82
N ALA A 226 21.39 5.90 -4.66
CA ALA A 226 21.97 4.61 -4.27
C ALA A 226 21.57 3.43 -5.18
N LEU A 227 20.31 3.36 -5.66
CA LEU A 227 19.92 2.26 -6.55
C LEU A 227 20.62 2.33 -7.92
N TRP A 228 20.95 3.54 -8.39
CA TRP A 228 21.69 3.75 -9.64
C TRP A 228 23.11 3.19 -9.56
N TYR A 229 23.79 3.30 -8.41
CA TYR A 229 25.14 2.75 -8.26
C TYR A 229 25.14 1.22 -8.32
N HIS A 230 24.16 0.53 -7.71
CA HIS A 230 24.11 -0.95 -7.76
C HIS A 230 23.59 -1.51 -9.08
N LEU A 231 22.76 -0.76 -9.83
CA LEU A 231 22.28 -1.16 -11.15
C LEU A 231 23.34 -1.03 -12.26
N HIS A 232 24.45 -0.32 -12.02
CA HIS A 232 25.49 -0.04 -13.03
C HIS A 232 26.88 -0.58 -12.69
N LEU A 233 27.13 -1.01 -11.45
CA LEU A 233 28.41 -1.61 -11.05
C LEU A 233 28.48 -3.14 -11.27
N LEU A 234 27.46 -3.74 -11.88
CA LEU A 234 27.44 -5.16 -12.26
C LEU A 234 27.30 -5.36 -13.78
N ARG A 235 27.82 -4.40 -14.57
CA ARG A 235 28.14 -4.62 -15.99
C ARG A 235 29.64 -4.77 -16.13
#